data_AF-A0A6A3AV02-F1
#
_entry.id   AF-A0A6A3AV02-F1
#
_cell.length_a   1.000
_cell.length_b   1.000
_cell.length_c   1.000
_cell.angle_alpha   90.00
_cell.angle_beta   90.00
_cell.angle_gamma   90.00
#
_symmetry.space_group_name_H-M   'P 1'
#
loop_
_entity.id
_entity.type
_entity.pdbx_description
1 polymer ?
#
loop_
_entity_poly.entity_id
_entity_poly.type
_entity_poly.pdbx_seq_one_letter_code
_entity_poly.pdbx_strand_id
1 'polypeptide(L)'
;MEVNNALKRKRRISRPASSTQPERFADSEVELHEELEKLKILAGAPELYPELVNLNAIPSILNLLSHDNTDIAIDVVHLLEDLTDEDVLEDNDEPARILVDSLIENNVLELLVQNLQRLSDKDSDEMNAIYNTLASIENMIEVKPAVAELVCERTKLLRWLLGKIKVREFDSNKQYASEILAILLQNSPANQKRLGQMNGVDVVLQAVAIYKSKDPKTSDEEEMLENLFDCLCCLLMPMDNKERFVKAEGVEL
;
A
#
# COMPACT_ATOMS: atom_id res chain seq x y z
N MET A 1 24.13 -10.30 -10.72
CA MET A 1 25.24 -9.95 -9.80
C MET A 1 25.66 -8.48 -9.94
N GLU A 2 25.72 -7.92 -11.16
CA GLU A 2 26.08 -6.51 -11.39
C GLU A 2 25.04 -5.52 -10.84
N VAL A 3 23.74 -5.75 -11.05
CA VAL A 3 22.68 -4.86 -10.53
C VAL A 3 22.68 -4.77 -9.00
N ASN A 4 22.74 -5.90 -8.27
CA ASN A 4 22.81 -5.87 -6.80
C ASN A 4 24.10 -5.17 -6.30
N ASN A 5 25.21 -5.36 -7.00
CA ASN A 5 26.46 -4.66 -6.68
C ASN A 5 26.37 -3.16 -7.01
N ALA A 6 25.65 -2.77 -8.06
CA ALA A 6 25.39 -1.38 -8.42
C ALA A 6 24.50 -0.71 -7.36
N LEU A 7 23.36 -1.32 -7.01
CA LEU A 7 22.45 -0.83 -5.96
C LEU A 7 23.19 -0.67 -4.61
N LYS A 8 23.99 -1.67 -4.21
CA LYS A 8 24.78 -1.60 -2.96
C LYS A 8 25.88 -0.54 -2.99
N ARG A 9 26.53 -0.31 -4.14
CA ARG A 9 27.58 0.72 -4.29
C ARG A 9 27.00 2.12 -4.29
N LYS A 10 25.91 2.34 -5.03
CA LYS A 10 25.25 3.65 -5.12
C LYS A 10 24.57 4.03 -3.81
N ARG A 11 24.01 3.07 -3.06
CA ARG A 11 23.52 3.27 -1.68
C ARG A 11 24.58 3.86 -0.74
N ARG A 12 25.86 3.46 -0.85
CA ARG A 12 26.92 4.01 0.02
C ARG A 12 27.18 5.49 -0.19
N ILE A 13 26.64 6.06 -1.26
CA ILE A 13 26.72 7.47 -1.60
C ILE A 13 25.47 8.21 -1.06
N SER A 14 24.51 7.54 -0.42
CA SER A 14 23.31 8.19 0.13
C SER A 14 23.66 9.28 1.15
N ARG A 15 22.98 10.42 1.01
CA ARG A 15 23.15 11.66 1.76
C ARG A 15 23.19 11.41 3.29
N PRO A 16 24.26 11.77 4.02
CA PRO A 16 24.18 11.88 5.46
C PRO A 16 23.16 12.98 5.80
N ALA A 17 22.26 12.74 6.76
CA ALA A 17 21.23 13.67 7.21
C ALA A 17 21.74 15.08 7.61
N SER A 18 23.06 15.25 7.74
CA SER A 18 23.74 16.52 8.05
C SER A 18 24.41 17.20 6.84
N SER A 19 24.25 16.71 5.61
CA SER A 19 24.94 17.27 4.44
C SER A 19 24.03 18.17 3.59
N THR A 20 24.41 19.45 3.51
CA THR A 20 23.68 20.53 2.82
C THR A 20 24.15 20.75 1.38
N GLN A 21 24.71 19.73 0.71
CA GLN A 21 25.22 19.84 -0.66
C GLN A 21 24.49 18.88 -1.62
N PRO A 22 23.31 19.27 -2.13
CA PRO A 22 22.52 18.47 -3.09
C PRO A 22 23.31 18.08 -4.34
N GLU A 23 24.17 18.98 -4.84
CA GLU A 23 24.94 18.80 -6.07
C GLU A 23 25.87 17.59 -6.05
N ARG A 24 26.28 17.09 -4.88
CA ARG A 24 27.20 15.94 -4.77
C ARG A 24 26.53 14.59 -4.96
N PHE A 25 25.20 14.53 -4.84
CA PHE A 25 24.43 13.29 -4.82
C PHE A 25 23.52 13.14 -6.03
N ALA A 26 23.25 14.24 -6.76
CA ALA A 26 22.37 14.27 -7.92
C ALA A 26 22.75 13.22 -8.98
N ASP A 27 24.01 13.13 -9.38
CA ASP A 27 24.45 12.17 -10.39
C ASP A 27 24.18 10.72 -9.96
N SER A 28 24.44 10.40 -8.68
CA SER A 28 24.21 9.05 -8.14
C SER A 28 22.73 8.70 -7.97
N GLU A 29 21.87 9.71 -7.75
CA GLU A 29 20.41 9.53 -7.65
C GLU A 29 19.80 9.32 -9.04
N VAL A 30 20.20 10.09 -10.05
CA VAL A 30 19.81 9.88 -11.45
C VAL A 30 20.21 8.48 -11.91
N GLU A 31 21.45 8.11 -11.62
CA GLU A 31 21.97 6.78 -11.89
C GLU A 31 21.25 5.65 -11.15
N LEU A 32 20.60 5.94 -10.01
CA LEU A 32 19.83 4.95 -9.26
C LEU A 32 18.44 4.80 -9.86
N HIS A 33 17.79 5.92 -10.18
CA HIS A 33 16.53 5.96 -10.92
C HIS A 33 16.62 5.15 -12.22
N GLU A 34 17.66 5.38 -13.04
CA GLU A 34 17.87 4.62 -14.28
C GLU A 34 18.02 3.11 -14.08
N GLU A 35 18.61 2.67 -12.96
CA GLU A 35 18.75 1.24 -12.66
C GLU A 35 17.44 0.63 -12.16
N LEU A 36 16.61 1.38 -11.44
CA LEU A 36 15.27 0.97 -11.04
C LEU A 36 14.34 0.86 -12.26
N GLU A 37 14.40 1.83 -13.18
CA GLU A 37 13.64 1.79 -14.44
C GLU A 37 14.00 0.57 -15.29
N LYS A 38 15.29 0.21 -15.36
CA LYS A 38 15.71 -1.01 -16.07
C LYS A 38 15.16 -2.29 -15.44
N LEU A 39 14.91 -2.31 -14.13
CA LEU A 39 14.39 -3.50 -13.46
C LEU A 39 12.92 -3.76 -13.78
N LYS A 40 12.15 -2.76 -14.22
CA LYS A 40 10.75 -2.91 -14.61
C LYS A 40 10.54 -3.90 -15.75
N ILE A 41 11.57 -4.13 -16.59
CA ILE A 41 11.52 -5.14 -17.65
C ILE A 41 11.26 -6.56 -17.12
N LEU A 42 11.55 -6.82 -15.84
CA LEU A 42 11.30 -8.12 -15.21
C LEU A 42 9.81 -8.44 -15.06
N ALA A 43 8.93 -7.43 -15.04
CA ALA A 43 7.48 -7.65 -15.10
C ALA A 43 7.07 -8.39 -16.38
N GLY A 44 7.81 -8.21 -17.48
CA GLY A 44 7.60 -8.96 -18.72
C GLY A 44 8.23 -10.36 -18.75
N ALA A 45 8.89 -10.79 -17.67
CA ALA A 45 9.52 -12.10 -17.55
C ALA A 45 9.46 -12.63 -16.09
N PRO A 46 8.25 -12.89 -15.54
CA PRO A 46 8.08 -13.31 -14.14
C PRO A 46 8.81 -14.61 -13.79
N GLU A 47 9.08 -15.47 -14.78
CA GLU A 47 9.89 -16.68 -14.62
C GLU A 47 11.29 -16.40 -14.07
N LEU A 48 11.77 -15.15 -14.14
CA LEU A 48 13.07 -14.71 -13.62
C LEU A 48 13.03 -14.19 -12.17
N TYR A 49 11.86 -14.14 -11.54
CA TYR A 49 11.73 -13.72 -10.13
C TYR A 49 12.52 -14.59 -9.16
N PRO A 50 12.58 -15.94 -9.31
CA PRO A 50 13.44 -16.76 -8.49
C PRO A 50 14.92 -16.37 -8.60
N GLU A 51 15.43 -16.03 -9.79
CA GLU A 51 16.80 -15.51 -9.94
C GLU A 51 16.98 -14.16 -9.25
N LEU A 52 16.01 -13.25 -9.33
CA LEU A 52 16.06 -11.95 -8.64
C LEU A 52 16.22 -12.14 -7.12
N VAL A 53 15.44 -13.07 -6.55
CA VAL A 53 15.51 -13.46 -5.13
C VAL A 53 16.85 -14.10 -4.81
N ASN A 54 17.30 -15.07 -5.62
CA ASN A 54 18.59 -15.76 -5.44
C ASN A 54 19.81 -14.83 -5.54
N LEU A 55 19.72 -13.78 -6.35
CA LEU A 55 20.74 -12.72 -6.46
C LEU A 55 20.73 -11.76 -5.25
N ASN A 56 19.82 -11.96 -4.30
CA ASN A 56 19.64 -11.17 -3.10
C ASN A 56 19.45 -9.67 -3.40
N ALA A 57 18.66 -9.38 -4.43
CA ALA A 57 18.37 -8.01 -4.87
C ALA A 57 17.26 -7.36 -4.04
N ILE A 58 16.26 -8.14 -3.60
CA ILE A 58 15.09 -7.67 -2.86
C ILE A 58 15.44 -6.77 -1.66
N PRO A 59 16.35 -7.14 -0.74
CA PRO A 59 16.64 -6.26 0.40
C PRO A 59 17.31 -4.96 -0.04
N SER A 60 18.09 -4.98 -1.13
CA SER A 60 18.73 -3.77 -1.66
C SER A 60 17.69 -2.80 -2.23
N ILE A 61 16.70 -3.32 -2.96
CA ILE A 61 15.59 -2.55 -3.54
C ILE A 61 14.74 -1.96 -2.41
N LEU A 62 14.26 -2.80 -1.48
CA LEU A 62 13.35 -2.37 -0.43
C LEU A 62 13.95 -1.32 0.53
N ASN A 63 15.26 -1.36 0.77
CA ASN A 63 15.94 -0.34 1.59
C ASN A 63 15.85 1.08 0.99
N LEU A 64 15.57 1.20 -0.31
CA LEU A 64 15.42 2.50 -0.98
C LEU A 64 14.06 3.15 -0.71
N LEU A 65 13.05 2.43 -0.20
CA LEU A 65 11.79 3.03 0.26
C LEU A 65 11.98 4.05 1.38
N SER A 66 13.06 3.90 2.17
CA SER A 66 13.43 4.83 3.25
C SER A 66 14.43 5.90 2.80
N HIS A 67 14.62 6.10 1.49
CA HIS A 67 15.55 7.09 0.98
C HIS A 67 15.08 8.53 1.25
N ASP A 68 16.01 9.43 1.59
CA ASP A 68 15.71 10.83 1.91
C ASP A 68 15.10 11.58 0.72
N ASN A 69 15.57 11.30 -0.50
CA ASN A 69 14.92 11.75 -1.72
C ASN A 69 13.67 10.88 -1.97
N THR A 70 12.49 11.49 -1.89
CA THR A 70 11.20 10.84 -2.11
C THR A 70 11.07 10.27 -3.52
N ASP A 71 11.67 10.90 -4.53
CA ASP A 71 11.61 10.44 -5.94
C ASP A 71 12.14 8.99 -6.07
N ILE A 72 13.25 8.69 -5.40
CA ILE A 72 13.82 7.33 -5.37
C ILE A 72 12.88 6.33 -4.70
N ALA A 73 12.16 6.75 -3.66
CA ALA A 73 11.21 5.87 -3.01
C ALA A 73 9.95 5.66 -3.87
N ILE A 74 9.52 6.69 -4.62
CA ILE A 74 8.45 6.60 -5.62
C ILE A 74 8.85 5.59 -6.72
N ASP A 75 10.08 5.67 -7.24
CA ASP A 75 10.57 4.71 -8.23
C ASP A 75 10.49 3.26 -7.74
N VAL A 76 10.79 3.03 -6.47
CA VAL A 76 10.70 1.70 -5.86
C VAL A 76 9.26 1.25 -5.71
N VAL A 77 8.34 2.16 -5.35
CA VAL A 77 6.91 1.85 -5.31
C VAL A 77 6.39 1.47 -6.70
N HIS A 78 6.74 2.24 -7.74
CA HIS A 78 6.38 1.91 -9.11
C HIS A 78 6.94 0.56 -9.56
N LEU A 79 8.22 0.28 -9.26
CA LEU A 79 8.81 -1.02 -9.55
C LEU A 79 8.08 -2.16 -8.82
N LEU A 80 7.68 -1.97 -7.56
CA LEU A 80 6.96 -3.00 -6.81
C LEU A 80 5.56 -3.24 -7.39
N GLU A 81 4.88 -2.19 -7.82
CA GLU A 81 3.57 -2.30 -8.46
C GLU A 81 3.70 -3.04 -9.80
N ASP A 82 4.61 -2.63 -10.69
CA ASP A 82 4.91 -3.34 -11.95
C ASP A 82 5.22 -4.83 -11.73
N LEU A 83 6.02 -5.16 -10.71
CA LEU A 83 6.43 -6.55 -10.45
C LEU A 83 5.32 -7.41 -9.84
N THR A 84 4.31 -6.77 -9.23
CA THR A 84 3.22 -7.46 -8.54
C THR A 84 1.88 -7.40 -9.26
N ASP A 85 1.78 -6.62 -10.34
CA ASP A 85 0.56 -6.45 -11.14
C ASP A 85 -0.18 -7.77 -11.45
N GLU A 86 -1.51 -7.76 -11.34
CA GLU A 86 -2.35 -8.95 -11.50
C GLU A 86 -2.13 -9.62 -12.88
N ASP A 87 -2.07 -8.84 -13.96
CA ASP A 87 -1.88 -9.36 -15.33
C ASP A 87 -0.51 -10.06 -15.47
N VAL A 88 0.47 -9.63 -14.69
CA VAL A 88 1.81 -10.23 -14.64
C VAL A 88 1.79 -11.56 -13.88
N LEU A 89 0.97 -11.66 -12.84
CA LEU A 89 0.98 -12.79 -11.91
C LEU A 89 -0.04 -13.88 -12.23
N GLU A 90 -1.11 -13.61 -13.00
CA GLU A 90 -2.24 -14.53 -13.25
C GLU A 90 -1.80 -15.93 -13.71
N ASP A 91 -0.81 -16.00 -14.61
CA ASP A 91 -0.28 -17.27 -15.16
C ASP A 91 1.02 -17.76 -14.47
N ASN A 92 1.52 -17.02 -13.47
CA ASN A 92 2.87 -17.19 -12.91
C ASN A 92 2.86 -17.51 -11.40
N ASP A 93 1.93 -18.35 -10.96
CA ASP A 93 1.68 -18.73 -9.57
C ASP A 93 2.95 -18.98 -8.72
N GLU A 94 3.88 -19.82 -9.19
CA GLU A 94 5.06 -20.20 -8.41
C GLU A 94 6.11 -19.07 -8.34
N PRO A 95 6.54 -18.47 -9.47
CA PRO A 95 7.41 -17.29 -9.42
C PRO A 95 6.83 -16.12 -8.61
N ALA A 96 5.51 -15.86 -8.74
CA ALA A 96 4.79 -14.85 -7.99
C ALA A 96 4.90 -15.09 -6.48
N ARG A 97 4.60 -16.32 -6.03
CA ARG A 97 4.71 -16.69 -4.62
C ARG A 97 6.12 -16.57 -4.08
N ILE A 98 7.14 -16.96 -4.86
CA ILE A 98 8.55 -16.82 -4.46
C ILE A 98 8.92 -15.35 -4.27
N LEU A 99 8.48 -14.47 -5.17
CA LEU A 99 8.70 -13.03 -5.03
C LEU A 99 8.00 -12.49 -3.79
N VAL A 100 6.69 -12.73 -3.64
CA VAL A 100 5.89 -12.21 -2.52
C VAL A 100 6.41 -12.72 -1.17
N ASP A 101 6.80 -13.98 -1.07
CA ASP A 101 7.43 -14.53 0.14
C ASP A 101 8.73 -13.79 0.46
N SER A 102 9.59 -13.58 -0.54
CA SER A 102 10.84 -12.83 -0.33
C SER A 102 10.60 -11.38 0.07
N LEU A 103 9.60 -10.71 -0.51
CA LEU A 103 9.22 -9.34 -0.15
C LEU A 103 8.75 -9.26 1.31
N ILE A 104 7.87 -10.18 1.73
CA ILE A 104 7.35 -10.24 3.11
C ILE A 104 8.46 -10.55 4.11
N GLU A 105 9.35 -11.49 3.81
CA GLU A 105 10.52 -11.82 4.65
C GLU A 105 11.47 -10.64 4.84
N ASN A 106 11.48 -9.71 3.87
CA ASN A 106 12.29 -8.49 3.90
C ASN A 106 11.49 -7.24 4.36
N ASN A 107 10.35 -7.43 5.02
CA ASN A 107 9.53 -6.38 5.65
C ASN A 107 9.00 -5.33 4.66
N VAL A 108 8.62 -5.77 3.44
CA VAL A 108 8.02 -4.86 2.43
C VAL A 108 6.81 -4.09 2.99
N LEU A 109 5.97 -4.75 3.79
CA LEU A 109 4.72 -4.18 4.29
C LEU A 109 4.99 -2.99 5.22
N GLU A 110 5.93 -3.16 6.16
CA GLU A 110 6.35 -2.13 7.08
C GLU A 110 7.03 -0.97 6.36
N LEU A 111 7.87 -1.25 5.36
CA LEU A 111 8.59 -0.25 4.59
C LEU A 111 7.65 0.57 3.69
N LEU A 112 6.72 -0.08 2.99
CA LEU A 112 5.68 0.57 2.19
C LEU A 112 4.81 1.48 3.06
N VAL A 113 4.30 0.98 4.20
CA VAL A 113 3.42 1.77 5.07
C VAL A 113 4.17 2.91 5.78
N GLN A 114 5.46 2.75 6.07
CA GLN A 114 6.30 3.85 6.57
C GLN A 114 6.49 4.93 5.50
N ASN A 115 6.76 4.54 4.24
CA ASN A 115 6.87 5.47 3.12
C ASN A 115 5.54 6.20 2.88
N LEU A 116 4.42 5.46 2.86
CA LEU A 116 3.06 5.99 2.71
C LEU A 116 2.73 7.12 3.68
N GLN A 117 3.24 7.04 4.93
CA GLN A 117 2.98 8.03 5.97
C GLN A 117 3.68 9.38 5.77
N ARG A 118 4.72 9.44 4.93
CA ARG A 118 5.44 10.69 4.64
C ARG A 118 5.03 11.35 3.32
N LEU A 119 4.26 10.65 2.48
CA LEU A 119 3.74 11.18 1.21
C LEU A 119 2.57 12.14 1.45
N SER A 120 2.37 13.06 0.51
CA SER A 120 1.45 14.19 0.58
C SER A 120 0.49 14.19 -0.60
N ASP A 121 -0.81 14.33 -0.31
CA ASP A 121 -1.89 14.46 -1.30
C ASP A 121 -1.89 15.81 -2.08
N LYS A 122 -0.78 16.55 -2.06
CA LYS A 122 -0.65 17.85 -2.74
C LYS A 122 0.26 17.80 -3.95
N ASP A 123 1.07 16.76 -4.04
CA ASP A 123 1.99 16.53 -5.13
C ASP A 123 1.45 15.35 -5.96
N SER A 124 1.39 15.51 -7.28
CA SER A 124 0.78 14.51 -8.15
C SER A 124 1.56 13.20 -8.17
N ASP A 125 2.88 13.27 -8.07
CA ASP A 125 3.74 12.09 -8.14
C ASP A 125 3.66 11.33 -6.81
N GLU A 126 3.62 12.04 -5.68
CA GLU A 126 3.35 11.42 -4.38
C GLU A 126 1.94 10.85 -4.27
N MET A 127 0.92 11.49 -4.90
CA MET A 127 -0.44 10.94 -4.98
C MET A 127 -0.47 9.62 -5.74
N ASN A 128 0.23 9.53 -6.88
CA ASN A 128 0.34 8.30 -7.64
C ASN A 128 1.10 7.22 -6.83
N ALA A 129 2.16 7.60 -6.12
CA ALA A 129 2.87 6.66 -5.26
C ALA A 129 2.03 6.13 -4.08
N ILE A 130 1.11 6.95 -3.54
CA ILE A 130 0.11 6.48 -2.57
C ILE A 130 -0.77 5.40 -3.21
N TYR A 131 -1.28 5.66 -4.41
CA TYR A 131 -2.11 4.71 -5.16
C TYR A 131 -1.35 3.39 -5.40
N ASN A 132 -0.16 3.44 -5.99
CA ASN A 132 0.63 2.26 -6.32
C ASN A 132 1.10 1.50 -5.07
N THR A 133 1.23 2.17 -3.93
CA THR A 133 1.49 1.49 -2.64
C THR A 133 0.30 0.63 -2.22
N LEU A 134 -0.93 1.14 -2.40
CA LEU A 134 -2.15 0.39 -2.11
C LEU A 134 -2.32 -0.79 -3.10
N ALA A 135 -2.08 -0.55 -4.40
CA ALA A 135 -2.11 -1.58 -5.43
C ALA A 135 -1.11 -2.71 -5.16
N SER A 136 0.14 -2.38 -4.85
CA SER A 136 1.13 -3.40 -4.48
C SER A 136 0.68 -4.27 -3.30
N ILE A 137 -0.06 -3.70 -2.34
CA ILE A 137 -0.58 -4.45 -1.19
C ILE A 137 -1.74 -5.35 -1.59
N GLU A 138 -2.67 -4.86 -2.41
CA GLU A 138 -3.76 -5.65 -2.99
C GLU A 138 -3.23 -6.83 -3.79
N ASN A 139 -2.34 -6.58 -4.75
CA ASN A 139 -1.69 -7.60 -5.56
C ASN A 139 -1.04 -8.70 -4.70
N MET A 140 -0.33 -8.33 -3.62
CA MET A 140 0.24 -9.30 -2.69
C MET A 140 -0.81 -10.11 -1.92
N ILE A 141 -1.98 -9.52 -1.63
CA ILE A 141 -3.11 -10.20 -1.00
C ILE A 141 -3.73 -11.21 -1.96
N GLU A 142 -3.87 -10.89 -3.24
CA GLU A 142 -4.39 -11.80 -4.26
C GLU A 142 -3.51 -13.05 -4.41
N VAL A 143 -2.19 -12.85 -4.52
CA VAL A 143 -1.21 -13.95 -4.55
C VAL A 143 -1.24 -14.76 -3.25
N LYS A 144 -1.36 -14.07 -2.11
CA LYS A 144 -1.28 -14.68 -0.78
C LYS A 144 -2.28 -14.02 0.19
N PRO A 145 -3.50 -14.57 0.34
CA PRO A 145 -4.57 -13.97 1.16
C PRO A 145 -4.20 -13.69 2.63
N ALA A 146 -3.24 -14.44 3.19
CA ALA A 146 -2.72 -14.20 4.54
C ALA A 146 -2.08 -12.81 4.72
N VAL A 147 -1.65 -12.15 3.63
CA VAL A 147 -1.09 -10.79 3.67
C VAL A 147 -2.08 -9.79 4.25
N ALA A 148 -3.39 -9.98 4.04
CA ALA A 148 -4.43 -9.08 4.54
C ALA A 148 -4.40 -8.97 6.08
N GLU A 149 -4.19 -10.07 6.78
CA GLU A 149 -4.06 -10.06 8.25
C GLU A 149 -2.70 -9.56 8.69
N LEU A 150 -1.63 -9.96 7.97
CA LEU A 150 -0.24 -9.59 8.28
C LEU A 150 0.00 -8.07 8.18
N VAL A 151 -0.47 -7.43 7.11
CA VAL A 151 -0.30 -5.99 6.91
C VAL A 151 -1.00 -5.20 8.01
N CYS A 152 -2.18 -5.66 8.45
CA CYS A 152 -2.92 -5.04 9.53
C CYS A 152 -2.30 -5.30 10.91
N GLU A 153 -1.60 -6.44 11.09
CA GLU A 153 -0.94 -6.78 12.35
C GLU A 153 0.37 -6.03 12.53
N ARG A 154 1.18 -5.95 11.47
CA ARG A 154 2.56 -5.47 11.54
C ARG A 154 2.69 -3.97 11.34
N THR A 155 1.69 -3.34 10.73
CA THR A 155 1.79 -1.95 10.27
C THR A 155 0.69 -1.05 10.86
N LYS A 156 0.72 0.22 10.46
CA LYS A 156 -0.32 1.21 10.80
C LYS A 156 -1.29 1.47 9.62
N LEU A 157 -1.38 0.56 8.64
CA LEU A 157 -2.20 0.76 7.46
C LEU A 157 -3.66 1.04 7.81
N LEU A 158 -4.29 0.24 8.66
CA LEU A 158 -5.68 0.48 9.10
C LEU A 158 -5.89 1.89 9.68
N ARG A 159 -4.92 2.41 10.43
CA ARG A 159 -5.02 3.77 10.98
C ARG A 159 -4.93 4.82 9.87
N TRP A 160 -4.07 4.60 8.88
CA TRP A 160 -3.93 5.48 7.74
C TRP A 160 -5.21 5.48 6.88
N LEU A 161 -5.77 4.31 6.57
CA LEU A 161 -7.02 4.15 5.82
C LEU A 161 -8.19 4.85 6.51
N LEU A 162 -8.37 4.64 7.82
CA LEU A 162 -9.39 5.35 8.62
C LEU A 162 -9.21 6.88 8.57
N GLY A 163 -7.96 7.36 8.53
CA GLY A 163 -7.65 8.77 8.35
C GLY A 163 -8.07 9.28 6.97
N LYS A 164 -7.77 8.53 5.91
CA LYS A 164 -8.06 8.89 4.52
C LYS A 164 -9.57 8.94 4.24
N ILE A 165 -10.34 7.93 4.65
CA ILE A 165 -11.80 7.90 4.41
C ILE A 165 -12.57 8.97 5.20
N LYS A 166 -11.98 9.50 6.28
CA LYS A 166 -12.58 10.57 7.09
C LYS A 166 -12.47 11.96 6.45
N VAL A 167 -11.55 12.15 5.50
CA VAL A 167 -11.40 13.42 4.76
C VAL A 167 -12.72 13.73 4.04
N ARG A 168 -13.17 14.98 4.05
CA ARG A 168 -14.48 15.34 3.47
C ARG A 168 -14.45 15.33 1.95
N GLU A 169 -13.37 15.87 1.40
CA GLU A 169 -13.10 15.96 -0.02
C GLU A 169 -12.92 14.55 -0.61
N PHE A 170 -13.34 14.40 -1.87
CA PHE A 170 -13.20 13.17 -2.63
C PHE A 170 -11.95 13.27 -3.51
N ASP A 171 -11.16 12.20 -3.55
CA ASP A 171 -10.07 11.97 -4.49
C ASP A 171 -9.98 10.46 -4.81
N SER A 172 -9.23 10.08 -5.84
CA SER A 172 -9.05 8.68 -6.25
C SER A 172 -8.45 7.82 -5.14
N ASN A 173 -7.46 8.35 -4.41
CA ASN A 173 -6.83 7.63 -3.29
C ASN A 173 -7.80 7.36 -2.14
N LYS A 174 -8.85 8.17 -1.98
CA LYS A 174 -9.91 7.96 -0.98
C LYS A 174 -10.90 6.89 -1.42
N GLN A 175 -11.28 6.86 -2.71
CA GLN A 175 -12.04 5.73 -3.25
C GLN A 175 -11.24 4.44 -3.03
N TYR A 176 -9.98 4.42 -3.45
CA TYR A 176 -9.18 3.21 -3.38
C TYR A 176 -8.86 2.79 -1.94
N ALA A 177 -8.67 3.75 -1.02
CA ALA A 177 -8.56 3.45 0.40
C ALA A 177 -9.82 2.79 0.99
N SER A 178 -11.02 3.08 0.47
CA SER A 178 -12.25 2.41 0.90
C SER A 178 -12.32 0.96 0.41
N GLU A 179 -11.84 0.71 -0.81
CA GLU A 179 -11.74 -0.62 -1.41
C GLU A 179 -10.73 -1.51 -0.68
N ILE A 180 -9.51 -1.02 -0.47
CA ILE A 180 -8.50 -1.72 0.34
C ILE A 180 -9.04 -2.02 1.74
N LEU A 181 -9.77 -1.09 2.35
CA LEU A 181 -10.37 -1.35 3.66
C LEU A 181 -11.39 -2.50 3.60
N ALA A 182 -12.21 -2.56 2.55
CA ALA A 182 -13.17 -3.66 2.34
C ALA A 182 -12.45 -5.00 2.15
N ILE A 183 -11.42 -5.06 1.30
CA ILE A 183 -10.57 -6.24 1.06
C ILE A 183 -9.97 -6.76 2.37
N LEU A 184 -9.38 -5.86 3.17
CA LEU A 184 -8.76 -6.22 4.44
C LEU A 184 -9.77 -6.76 5.48
N LEU A 185 -11.03 -6.36 5.41
CA LEU A 185 -12.08 -6.81 6.33
C LEU A 185 -12.78 -8.09 5.84
N GLN A 186 -12.75 -8.33 4.54
CA GLN A 186 -13.39 -9.48 3.92
C GLN A 186 -12.78 -10.77 4.48
N ASN A 187 -13.64 -11.67 4.96
CA ASN A 187 -13.24 -12.98 5.49
C ASN A 187 -12.17 -12.96 6.62
N SER A 188 -11.92 -11.82 7.28
CA SER A 188 -10.96 -11.71 8.40
C SER A 188 -11.61 -11.23 9.70
N PRO A 189 -12.05 -12.16 10.58
CA PRO A 189 -12.52 -11.82 11.93
C PRO A 189 -11.46 -11.07 12.76
N ALA A 190 -10.17 -11.33 12.52
CA ALA A 190 -9.07 -10.65 13.19
C ALA A 190 -9.03 -9.16 12.82
N ASN A 191 -9.10 -8.83 11.53
CA ASN A 191 -9.12 -7.44 11.06
C ASN A 191 -10.41 -6.71 11.45
N GLN A 192 -11.57 -7.38 11.35
CA GLN A 192 -12.85 -6.81 11.80
C GLN A 192 -12.82 -6.41 13.29
N LYS A 193 -12.27 -7.27 14.14
CA LYS A 193 -12.10 -6.97 15.57
C LYS A 193 -11.08 -5.85 15.79
N ARG A 194 -9.95 -5.88 15.09
CA ARG A 194 -8.88 -4.87 15.17
C ARG A 194 -9.41 -3.48 14.81
N LEU A 195 -10.12 -3.35 13.69
CA LEU A 195 -10.70 -2.08 13.27
C LEU A 195 -11.76 -1.57 14.26
N GLY A 196 -12.63 -2.46 14.76
CA GLY A 196 -13.62 -2.13 15.77
C GLY A 196 -13.02 -1.57 17.06
N GLN A 197 -11.89 -2.14 17.51
CA GLN A 197 -11.12 -1.64 18.67
C GLN A 197 -10.51 -0.26 18.43
N MET A 198 -10.30 0.13 17.17
CA MET A 198 -9.72 1.42 16.76
C MET A 198 -10.79 2.50 16.50
N ASN A 199 -12.01 2.34 17.02
CA ASN A 199 -13.15 3.21 16.73
C ASN A 199 -13.54 3.22 15.23
N GLY A 200 -13.18 2.16 14.48
CA GLY A 200 -13.44 2.10 13.04
C GLY A 200 -14.92 2.12 12.69
N VAL A 201 -15.78 1.49 13.50
CA VAL A 201 -17.24 1.46 13.25
C VAL A 201 -17.82 2.87 13.16
N ASP A 202 -17.49 3.73 14.12
CA ASP A 202 -17.91 5.14 14.15
C ASP A 202 -17.33 5.94 12.98
N VAL A 203 -16.06 5.72 12.63
CA VAL A 203 -15.44 6.41 11.48
C VAL A 203 -16.11 6.04 10.17
N VAL A 204 -16.40 4.76 9.93
CA VAL A 204 -17.07 4.31 8.70
C VAL A 204 -18.52 4.82 8.67
N LEU A 205 -19.24 4.79 9.81
CA LEU A 205 -20.58 5.40 9.92
C LEU A 205 -20.57 6.89 9.58
N GLN A 206 -19.61 7.65 10.11
CA GLN A 206 -19.48 9.07 9.80
C GLN A 206 -19.18 9.32 8.31
N ALA A 207 -18.38 8.45 7.68
CA ALA A 207 -18.09 8.54 6.24
C ALA A 207 -19.35 8.30 5.39
N VAL A 208 -20.15 7.29 5.74
CA VAL A 208 -21.45 7.00 5.09
C VAL A 208 -22.48 8.10 5.37
N ALA A 209 -22.50 8.66 6.58
CA ALA A 209 -23.48 9.66 6.99
C ALA A 209 -23.47 10.94 6.13
N ILE A 210 -22.32 11.23 5.50
CA ILE A 210 -22.18 12.32 4.53
C ILE A 210 -23.20 12.18 3.39
N TYR A 211 -23.58 10.96 3.01
CA TYR A 211 -24.48 10.65 1.89
C TYR A 211 -25.94 10.43 2.31
N LYS A 212 -26.29 10.59 3.60
CA LYS A 212 -27.68 10.44 4.09
C LYS A 212 -28.68 11.38 3.40
N SER A 213 -28.22 12.56 2.97
CA SER A 213 -29.07 13.61 2.38
C SER A 213 -28.55 14.14 1.05
N LYS A 214 -27.58 13.44 0.45
CA LYS A 214 -27.03 13.78 -0.87
C LYS A 214 -26.52 12.52 -1.55
N ASP A 215 -26.82 12.39 -2.83
CA ASP A 215 -26.30 11.30 -3.63
C ASP A 215 -24.82 11.53 -3.97
N PRO A 216 -24.04 10.46 -4.22
CA PRO A 216 -22.75 10.54 -4.89
C PRO A 216 -22.85 11.31 -6.21
N LYS A 217 -21.81 12.05 -6.55
CA LYS A 217 -21.77 12.91 -7.75
C LYS A 217 -21.20 12.20 -8.97
N THR A 218 -20.41 11.16 -8.75
CA THR A 218 -19.66 10.41 -9.77
C THR A 218 -19.80 8.91 -9.49
N SER A 219 -19.52 8.08 -10.51
CA SER A 219 -19.42 6.63 -10.35
C SER A 219 -18.44 6.24 -9.26
N ASP A 220 -17.28 6.88 -9.22
CA ASP A 220 -16.21 6.54 -8.28
C ASP A 220 -16.60 6.91 -6.83
N GLU A 221 -17.45 7.93 -6.65
CA GLU A 221 -18.00 8.28 -5.33
C GLU A 221 -19.12 7.32 -4.91
N GLU A 222 -19.87 6.76 -5.88
CA GLU A 222 -20.87 5.71 -5.66
C GLU A 222 -20.19 4.40 -5.25
N GLU A 223 -19.15 4.00 -5.98
CA GLU A 223 -18.33 2.83 -5.67
C GLU A 223 -17.66 2.94 -4.29
N MET A 224 -17.08 4.11 -3.96
CA MET A 224 -16.57 4.36 -2.61
C MET A 224 -17.66 4.17 -1.55
N LEU A 225 -18.89 4.61 -1.80
CA LEU A 225 -20.00 4.44 -0.87
C LEU A 225 -20.38 2.96 -0.70
N GLU A 226 -20.41 2.18 -1.79
CA GLU A 226 -20.63 0.73 -1.76
C GLU A 226 -19.54 0.02 -0.94
N ASN A 227 -18.27 0.35 -1.18
CA ASN A 227 -17.13 -0.18 -0.41
C ASN A 227 -17.26 0.11 1.09
N LEU A 228 -17.73 1.31 1.47
CA LEU A 228 -17.99 1.66 2.87
C LEU A 228 -19.14 0.85 3.48
N PHE A 229 -20.19 0.54 2.71
CA PHE A 229 -21.26 -0.35 3.15
C PHE A 229 -20.77 -1.79 3.32
N ASP A 230 -19.92 -2.28 2.42
CA ASP A 230 -19.30 -3.60 2.55
C ASP A 230 -18.41 -3.68 3.80
N CYS A 231 -17.66 -2.60 4.09
CA CYS A 231 -16.93 -2.45 5.35
C CYS A 231 -17.87 -2.55 6.55
N LEU A 232 -19.01 -1.84 6.57
CA LEU A 232 -19.99 -1.91 7.66
C LEU A 232 -20.54 -3.32 7.84
N CYS A 233 -20.91 -3.99 6.74
CA CYS A 233 -21.38 -5.36 6.77
C CYS A 233 -20.35 -6.30 7.41
N CYS A 234 -19.08 -6.22 6.99
CA CYS A 234 -17.99 -6.99 7.58
C CYS A 234 -17.79 -6.65 9.07
N LEU A 235 -17.83 -5.37 9.42
CA LEU A 235 -17.67 -4.91 10.80
C LEU A 235 -18.80 -5.36 11.70
N LEU A 236 -20.00 -5.59 11.18
CA LEU A 236 -21.14 -6.08 11.94
C LEU A 236 -21.15 -7.60 12.15
N MET A 237 -20.19 -8.34 11.59
CA MET A 237 -20.09 -9.78 11.82
C MET A 237 -19.72 -10.13 13.28
N PRO A 238 -18.69 -9.52 13.90
CA PRO A 238 -18.36 -9.77 15.31
C PRO A 238 -19.37 -9.12 16.27
N MET A 239 -19.75 -9.83 17.34
CA MET A 239 -20.71 -9.33 18.33
C MET A 239 -20.24 -8.03 19.02
N ASP A 240 -18.97 -7.93 19.38
CA ASP A 240 -18.39 -6.75 20.03
C ASP A 240 -18.60 -5.47 19.20
N ASN A 241 -18.59 -5.59 17.87
CA ASN A 241 -18.75 -4.46 16.96
C ASN A 241 -20.21 -4.06 16.78
N LYS A 242 -21.16 -4.99 16.92
CA LYS A 242 -22.60 -4.65 16.93
C LYS A 242 -22.93 -3.71 18.09
N GLU A 243 -22.35 -3.94 19.27
CA GLU A 243 -22.50 -3.01 20.39
C GLU A 243 -21.90 -1.64 20.10
N ARG A 244 -20.75 -1.59 19.41
CA ARG A 244 -20.12 -0.33 18.99
C ARG A 244 -20.98 0.41 17.99
N PHE A 245 -21.59 -0.30 17.04
CA PHE A 245 -22.49 0.25 16.04
C PHE A 245 -23.72 0.91 16.67
N VAL A 246 -24.37 0.22 17.62
CA VAL A 246 -25.51 0.79 18.36
C VAL A 246 -25.08 2.02 19.17
N LYS A 247 -23.91 1.98 19.83
CA LYS A 247 -23.37 3.13 20.57
C LYS A 247 -23.02 4.32 19.67
N ALA A 248 -22.74 4.07 18.40
CA ALA A 248 -22.42 5.08 17.40
C ALA A 248 -23.66 5.55 16.61
N GLU A 249 -24.88 5.25 17.10
CA GLU A 249 -26.15 5.65 16.48
C GLU A 249 -26.32 5.12 15.04
N GLY A 250 -25.71 3.97 14.74
CA GLY A 250 -25.77 3.38 13.40
C GLY A 250 -27.16 2.87 13.00
N VAL A 251 -28.07 2.65 13.96
CA VAL A 251 -29.46 2.23 13.66
C VAL A 251 -30.33 3.41 13.23
N GLU A 252 -30.00 4.61 13.74
CA GLU A 252 -30.67 5.87 13.49
C GLU A 252 -30.21 6.57 12.21
N LEU A 253 -29.00 6.22 11.74
CA LEU A 253 -28.42 6.76 10.52
C LEU A 253 -29.20 6.30 9.28
#